data_AF-A0A534AIY5-F1
#
_entry.id   AF-A0A534AIY5-F1
#
_cell.length_a   1.000
_cell.length_b   1.000
_cell.length_c   1.000
_cell.angle_alpha   90.00
_cell.angle_beta   90.00
_cell.angle_gamma   90.00
#
_symmetry.space_group_name_H-M   'P 1'
#
loop_
_entity.id
_entity.type
_entity.pdbx_description
1 polymer ?
#
loop_
_entity_poly.entity_id
_entity_poly.type
_entity_poly.pdbx_seq_one_letter_code
_entity_poly.pdbx_strand_id
1 'polypeptide(L)'
;MKRTLEPRAASPQARLRALAALSAVGVPTGVLVAPVIPALNDHEMEAILEAAAHAGVRWAGYVLLRLPYEIKDLFTEWLAEHYPERAAHVMSLICAMRGGREYDARFGHRMRGNGPYALLLGNRFRIACRRLNLNAAARDPLNTALFRPPAPPGSQLRLEL
;
A
#
# COMPACT_ATOMS: atom_id res chain seq x y z
N MET A 1 -16.40 -3.37 3.03
CA MET A 1 -15.60 -2.13 2.97
C MET A 1 -15.31 -1.66 1.55
N LYS A 2 -14.72 -2.47 0.66
CA LYS A 2 -14.31 -2.02 -0.69
C LYS A 2 -15.41 -1.31 -1.49
N ARG A 3 -16.65 -1.82 -1.49
CA ARG A 3 -17.74 -1.21 -2.27
C ARG A 3 -18.12 0.20 -1.80
N THR A 4 -17.81 0.51 -0.55
CA THR A 4 -18.05 1.82 0.08
C THR A 4 -16.87 2.78 -0.17
N LEU A 5 -15.63 2.28 -0.12
CA LEU A 5 -14.42 3.11 -0.28
C LEU A 5 -14.01 3.30 -1.75
N GLU A 6 -14.19 2.27 -2.58
CA GLU A 6 -13.74 2.23 -3.98
C GLU A 6 -14.83 1.63 -4.91
N PRO A 7 -16.03 2.24 -4.99
CA PRO A 7 -17.17 1.68 -5.73
C PRO A 7 -16.88 1.49 -7.23
N ARG A 8 -16.01 2.33 -7.81
CA ARG A 8 -15.66 2.32 -9.24
C ARG A 8 -14.45 1.43 -9.58
N ALA A 9 -13.77 0.86 -8.58
CA ALA A 9 -12.61 0.02 -8.81
C ALA A 9 -13.01 -1.42 -9.21
N ALA A 10 -12.24 -2.03 -10.11
CA ALA A 10 -12.44 -3.43 -10.54
C ALA A 10 -12.55 -4.39 -9.34
N SER A 11 -13.44 -5.39 -9.43
CA SER A 11 -13.69 -6.33 -8.32
C SER A 11 -12.40 -7.04 -7.87
N PRO A 12 -12.29 -7.44 -6.59
CA PRO A 12 -11.12 -8.20 -6.11
C PRO A 12 -10.80 -9.40 -6.99
N GLN A 13 -11.82 -10.16 -7.42
CA GLN A 13 -11.65 -11.32 -8.29
C GLN A 13 -11.13 -10.94 -9.68
N ALA A 14 -11.59 -9.82 -10.25
CA ALA A 14 -11.08 -9.34 -11.54
C ALA A 14 -9.60 -8.94 -11.44
N ARG A 15 -9.20 -8.27 -10.35
CA ARG A 15 -7.79 -7.92 -10.09
C ARG A 15 -6.90 -9.16 -9.96
N LEU A 16 -7.36 -10.18 -9.22
CA LEU A 16 -6.62 -11.44 -9.07
C LEU A 16 -6.49 -12.22 -10.39
N ARG A 17 -7.54 -12.27 -11.23
CA ARG A 17 -7.45 -12.88 -12.57
C ARG A 17 -6.45 -12.18 -13.47
N ALA A 18 -6.40 -10.85 -13.43
CA ALA A 18 -5.41 -10.09 -14.19
C ALA A 18 -3.98 -10.41 -13.73
N LEU A 19 -3.75 -10.49 -12.42
CA LEU A 19 -2.47 -10.90 -11.86
C LEU A 19 -2.08 -12.30 -12.31
N ALA A 20 -3.00 -13.27 -12.24
CA ALA A 20 -2.75 -14.64 -12.68
C ALA A 20 -2.39 -14.73 -14.17
N ALA A 21 -3.12 -14.02 -15.03
CA ALA A 21 -2.86 -14.01 -16.46
C ALA A 21 -1.47 -13.42 -16.79
N LEU A 22 -1.09 -12.32 -16.13
CA LEU A 22 0.23 -11.69 -16.31
C LEU A 22 1.35 -12.59 -15.78
N SER A 23 1.19 -13.16 -14.59
CA SER A 23 2.17 -14.07 -14.00
C SER A 23 2.37 -15.33 -14.85
N ALA A 24 1.30 -15.88 -15.44
CA ALA A 24 1.37 -17.08 -16.28
C ALA A 24 2.22 -16.89 -17.54
N VAL A 25 2.32 -15.66 -18.06
CA VAL A 25 3.17 -15.33 -19.21
C VAL A 25 4.54 -14.76 -18.81
N GLY A 26 4.90 -14.86 -17.53
CA GLY A 26 6.21 -14.46 -17.00
C GLY A 26 6.37 -12.97 -16.70
N VAL A 27 5.30 -12.17 -16.75
CA VAL A 27 5.37 -10.76 -16.36
C VAL A 27 5.56 -10.64 -14.84
N PRO A 28 6.58 -9.92 -14.35
CA PRO A 28 6.77 -9.69 -12.92
C PRO A 28 5.58 -8.94 -12.29
N THR A 29 4.86 -9.58 -11.39
CA THR A 29 3.70 -8.97 -10.70
C THR A 29 3.93 -8.79 -9.19
N GLY A 30 3.21 -7.82 -8.63
CA GLY A 30 3.24 -7.46 -7.21
C GLY A 30 1.86 -7.08 -6.69
N VAL A 31 1.64 -7.23 -5.39
CA VAL A 31 0.44 -6.75 -4.70
C VAL A 31 0.80 -5.65 -3.69
N LEU A 32 -0.05 -4.64 -3.58
CA LEU A 32 0.06 -3.59 -2.57
C LEU A 32 -1.21 -3.58 -1.72
N VAL A 33 -1.09 -3.97 -0.46
CA VAL A 33 -2.20 -3.89 0.51
C VAL A 33 -2.27 -2.45 1.02
N ALA A 34 -3.12 -1.63 0.39
CA ALA A 34 -3.25 -0.23 0.72
C ALA A 34 -4.66 0.32 0.40
N PRO A 35 -5.17 1.26 1.21
CA PRO A 35 -4.64 1.62 2.53
C PRO A 35 -4.95 0.53 3.57
N VAL A 36 -4.00 0.24 4.46
CA VAL A 36 -4.25 -0.50 5.70
C VAL A 36 -4.83 0.47 6.72
N ILE A 37 -6.04 0.19 7.19
CA ILE A 37 -6.80 0.95 8.17
C ILE A 37 -6.90 0.09 9.43
N PRO A 38 -6.24 0.51 10.54
CA PRO A 38 -6.19 -0.29 11.76
C PRO A 38 -7.61 -0.52 12.32
N ALA A 39 -7.87 -1.72 12.82
CA ALA A 39 -9.17 -2.14 13.37
C ALA A 39 -10.36 -2.10 12.38
N LEU A 40 -10.11 -1.85 11.09
CA LEU A 40 -11.14 -1.83 10.06
C LEU A 40 -10.90 -2.87 8.96
N ASN A 41 -9.75 -2.85 8.29
CA ASN A 41 -9.40 -3.84 7.25
C ASN A 41 -8.05 -4.52 7.44
N ASP A 42 -7.33 -4.20 8.51
CA ASP A 42 -6.00 -4.76 8.75
C ASP A 42 -6.03 -6.29 8.90
N HIS A 43 -7.14 -6.86 9.39
CA HIS A 43 -7.39 -8.29 9.46
C HIS A 43 -7.48 -8.99 8.09
N GLU A 44 -7.73 -8.25 7.00
CA GLU A 44 -7.81 -8.81 5.64
C GLU A 44 -6.43 -9.05 5.01
N MET A 45 -5.35 -8.55 5.63
CA MET A 45 -4.01 -8.52 5.05
C MET A 45 -3.52 -9.92 4.63
N GLU A 46 -3.56 -10.89 5.53
CA GLU A 46 -3.06 -12.24 5.28
C GLU A 46 -3.84 -12.93 4.16
N ALA A 47 -5.17 -12.80 4.16
CA ALA A 47 -6.02 -13.39 3.13
C ALA A 47 -5.75 -12.77 1.74
N ILE A 48 -5.49 -11.46 1.66
CA ILE A 48 -5.10 -10.79 0.41
C ILE A 48 -3.74 -11.32 -0.08
N LEU A 49 -2.76 -11.46 0.82
CA LEU A 49 -1.44 -11.99 0.47
C LEU A 49 -1.53 -13.44 0.00
N GLU A 50 -2.33 -14.27 0.66
CA GLU A 50 -2.59 -15.65 0.26
C GLU A 50 -3.20 -15.72 -1.13
N ALA A 51 -4.27 -14.96 -1.39
CA ALA A 51 -4.90 -14.94 -2.70
C ALA A 51 -3.95 -14.42 -3.81
N ALA A 52 -3.13 -13.42 -3.50
CA ALA A 52 -2.14 -12.89 -4.44
C ALA A 52 -1.04 -13.93 -4.74
N ALA A 53 -0.53 -14.63 -3.73
CA ALA A 53 0.46 -15.69 -3.91
C ALA A 53 -0.08 -16.83 -4.79
N HIS A 54 -1.33 -17.25 -4.59
CA HIS A 54 -1.99 -18.24 -5.46
C HIS A 54 -2.16 -17.74 -6.91
N ALA A 55 -2.26 -16.43 -7.12
CA ALA A 55 -2.27 -15.83 -8.45
C ALA A 55 -0.86 -15.71 -9.09
N GLY A 56 0.17 -16.28 -8.47
CA GLY A 56 1.55 -16.27 -9.00
C GLY A 56 2.27 -14.93 -8.81
N VAL A 57 1.84 -14.11 -7.87
CA VAL A 57 2.54 -12.86 -7.51
C VAL A 57 3.85 -13.15 -6.80
N ARG A 58 4.91 -12.40 -7.14
CA ARG A 58 6.24 -12.54 -6.51
C ARG A 58 6.53 -11.51 -5.42
N TRP A 59 5.88 -10.34 -5.50
CA TRP A 59 6.15 -9.21 -4.62
C TRP A 59 4.92 -8.78 -3.83
N ALA A 60 5.14 -8.34 -2.60
CA ALA A 60 4.11 -7.73 -1.78
C ALA A 60 4.64 -6.49 -1.09
N GLY A 61 3.76 -5.50 -0.90
CA GLY A 61 3.96 -4.39 0.02
C GLY A 61 2.66 -4.07 0.74
N TYR A 62 2.75 -3.24 1.78
CA TYR A 62 1.59 -2.61 2.40
C TYR A 62 1.88 -1.14 2.68
N VAL A 63 0.82 -0.34 2.76
CA VAL A 63 0.90 1.08 3.16
C VAL A 63 -0.21 1.37 4.16
N LEU A 64 0.18 1.86 5.34
CA LEU A 64 -0.75 2.39 6.34
C LEU A 64 -1.49 3.61 5.79
N LEU A 65 -2.79 3.74 6.09
CA LEU A 65 -3.63 4.85 5.68
C LEU A 65 -2.95 6.20 5.95
N ARG A 66 -2.89 7.06 4.93
CA ARG A 66 -2.33 8.41 5.01
C ARG A 66 -3.46 9.44 4.98
N LEU A 67 -3.36 10.44 5.84
CA LEU A 67 -4.34 11.51 5.99
C LEU A 67 -3.71 12.91 5.76
N PRO A 68 -3.14 13.17 4.57
CA PRO A 68 -2.60 14.49 4.27
C PRO A 68 -3.72 15.51 4.04
N TYR A 69 -3.53 16.74 4.52
CA TYR A 69 -4.41 17.89 4.22
C TYR A 69 -5.90 17.58 4.42
N GLU A 70 -6.74 17.85 3.42
CA GLU A 70 -8.20 17.70 3.47
C GLU A 70 -8.65 16.23 3.58
N ILE A 71 -7.77 15.27 3.28
CA ILE A 71 -8.09 13.84 3.36
C ILE A 71 -8.42 13.41 4.79
N LYS A 72 -7.85 14.09 5.80
CA LYS A 72 -8.14 13.77 7.20
C LYS A 72 -9.60 14.03 7.56
N ASP A 73 -10.15 15.14 7.07
CA ASP A 73 -11.51 15.57 7.40
C ASP A 73 -12.50 14.69 6.65
N LEU A 74 -12.27 14.50 5.34
CA LEU A 74 -13.07 13.60 4.50
C LEU A 74 -13.09 12.16 5.03
N PHE A 75 -11.94 11.63 5.48
CA PHE A 75 -11.89 10.29 6.04
C PHE A 75 -12.63 10.20 7.38
N THR A 76 -12.50 11.21 8.24
CA THR A 76 -13.16 11.24 9.54
C THR A 76 -14.68 11.30 9.39
N GLU A 77 -15.18 12.14 8.49
CA GLU A 77 -16.60 12.21 8.14
C GLU A 77 -17.11 10.88 7.58
N TRP A 78 -16.39 10.31 6.59
CA TRP A 78 -16.73 9.02 6.01
C TRP A 78 -16.79 7.91 7.07
N LEU A 79 -15.85 7.92 8.01
CA LEU A 79 -15.77 6.93 9.07
C LEU A 79 -16.91 7.10 10.10
N ALA A 80 -17.28 8.33 10.43
CA ALA A 80 -18.43 8.63 11.29
C ALA A 80 -19.75 8.19 10.64
N GLU A 81 -19.89 8.37 9.32
CA GLU A 81 -21.08 7.96 8.57
C GLU A 81 -21.21 6.44 8.46
N HIS A 82 -20.12 5.75 8.12
CA HIS A 82 -20.18 4.32 7.76
C HIS A 82 -19.81 3.36 8.90
N TYR A 83 -19.04 3.83 9.88
CA TYR A 83 -18.52 3.02 10.98
C TYR A 83 -18.49 3.80 12.31
N PRO A 84 -19.61 4.41 12.75
CA PRO A 84 -19.65 5.32 13.90
C PRO A 84 -19.05 4.69 15.18
N GLU A 85 -19.41 3.45 15.49
CA GLU A 85 -18.93 2.70 16.66
C GLU A 85 -17.41 2.45 16.67
N ARG A 86 -16.76 2.52 15.51
CA ARG A 86 -15.31 2.29 15.38
C ARG A 86 -14.53 3.56 15.14
N ALA A 87 -15.20 4.69 14.86
CA ALA A 87 -14.56 5.88 14.35
C ALA A 87 -13.49 6.42 15.30
N ALA A 88 -13.85 6.60 16.57
CA ALA A 88 -12.93 7.06 17.60
C ALA A 88 -11.74 6.11 17.80
N HIS A 89 -11.97 4.79 17.78
CA HIS A 89 -10.92 3.81 17.98
C HIS A 89 -9.91 3.78 16.82
N VAL A 90 -10.39 3.78 15.58
CA VAL A 90 -9.55 3.83 14.38
C VAL A 90 -8.70 5.09 14.37
N MET A 91 -9.29 6.26 14.63
CA MET A 91 -8.55 7.53 14.68
C MET A 91 -7.52 7.54 15.81
N SER A 92 -7.87 7.00 16.99
CA SER A 92 -6.93 6.85 18.10
C SER A 92 -5.71 6.00 17.71
N LEU A 93 -5.92 4.86 17.04
CA LEU A 93 -4.82 4.02 16.55
C LEU A 93 -3.96 4.71 15.50
N ILE A 94 -4.57 5.47 14.57
CA ILE A 94 -3.84 6.26 13.58
C ILE A 94 -2.93 7.27 14.27
N CYS A 95 -3.45 8.03 15.24
CA CYS A 95 -2.68 9.00 16.02
C CYS A 95 -1.56 8.34 16.83
N ALA A 96 -1.85 7.22 17.50
CA ALA A 96 -0.86 6.47 18.27
C ALA A 96 0.30 6.00 17.38
N MET A 97 0.01 5.50 16.18
CA MET A 97 1.03 5.09 15.21
C MET A 97 1.82 6.24 14.58
N ARG A 98 1.49 7.49 14.91
CA ARG A 98 2.07 8.72 14.37
C ARG A 98 2.61 9.66 15.43
N GLY A 99 2.78 9.16 16.66
CA GLY A 99 3.30 9.96 17.77
C GLY A 99 2.35 11.08 18.18
N GLY A 100 1.05 10.78 18.22
CA GLY A 100 -0.01 11.71 18.65
C GLY A 100 -0.59 12.59 17.54
N ARG A 101 -0.06 12.51 16.32
CA ARG A 101 -0.55 13.29 15.17
C ARG A 101 -1.42 12.46 14.25
N GLU A 102 -2.35 13.08 13.54
CA GLU A 102 -3.13 12.38 12.53
C GLU A 102 -2.32 12.05 11.28
N TYR A 103 -1.24 12.79 10.98
CA TYR A 103 -0.36 12.53 9.83
C TYR A 103 1.12 12.81 10.15
N ASP A 104 1.99 12.03 9.52
CA ASP A 104 3.44 12.23 9.52
C ASP A 104 3.92 12.22 8.07
N ALA A 105 4.45 13.33 7.59
CA ALA A 105 4.84 13.50 6.19
C ALA A 105 6.23 12.92 5.88
N ARG A 106 7.03 12.58 6.90
CA ARG A 106 8.42 12.13 6.71
C ARG A 106 8.45 10.85 5.88
N PHE A 107 9.31 10.82 4.87
CA PHE A 107 9.50 9.65 4.03
C PHE A 107 9.97 8.46 4.88
N GLY A 108 9.57 7.23 4.50
CA GLY A 108 9.81 6.02 5.30
C GLY A 108 8.84 5.84 6.48
N HIS A 109 8.52 6.90 7.23
CA HIS A 109 7.59 6.85 8.36
C HIS A 109 6.12 6.87 7.91
N ARG A 110 5.80 7.72 6.93
CA ARG A 110 4.42 7.95 6.46
C ARG A 110 3.69 6.70 5.96
N MET A 111 4.43 5.66 5.55
CA MET A 111 3.90 4.42 4.97
C MET A 111 3.73 3.29 5.99
N ARG A 112 4.49 3.31 7.09
CA ARG A 112 4.57 2.21 8.06
C ARG A 112 3.98 2.56 9.42
N GLY A 113 4.08 3.82 9.83
CA GLY A 113 3.82 4.22 11.21
C GLY A 113 4.95 3.80 12.16
N ASN A 114 4.78 4.11 13.44
CA ASN A 114 5.68 3.76 14.53
C ASN A 114 4.88 3.18 15.71
N GLY A 115 5.55 2.66 16.73
CA GLY A 115 4.90 2.14 17.93
C GLY A 115 4.38 0.70 17.80
N PRO A 116 3.77 0.16 18.87
CA PRO A 116 3.51 -1.27 19.01
C PRO A 116 2.52 -1.82 17.96
N TYR A 117 1.49 -1.05 17.60
CA TYR A 117 0.52 -1.49 16.59
C TYR A 117 1.13 -1.52 15.18
N ALA A 118 1.96 -0.53 14.82
CA ALA A 118 2.68 -0.53 13.55
C ALA A 118 3.69 -1.69 13.47
N LEU A 119 4.37 -1.99 14.58
CA LEU A 119 5.23 -3.17 14.69
C LEU A 119 4.44 -4.47 14.51
N LEU A 120 3.26 -4.59 15.10
CA LEU A 120 2.38 -5.74 14.92
C LEU A 120 2.01 -5.93 13.44
N LEU A 121 1.56 -4.87 12.75
CA LEU A 121 1.24 -4.93 11.32
C LEU A 121 2.46 -5.33 10.48
N GLY A 122 3.62 -4.73 10.73
CA GLY A 122 4.86 -5.07 10.04
C GLY A 122 5.28 -6.52 10.28
N ASN A 123 5.09 -7.03 11.50
CA ASN A 123 5.41 -8.41 11.85
C ASN A 123 4.47 -9.40 11.15
N ARG A 124 3.17 -9.15 11.21
CA ARG A 124 2.14 -9.94 10.51
C ARG A 124 2.44 -10.03 9.01
N PHE A 125 2.65 -8.88 8.36
CA PHE A 125 3.00 -8.79 6.95
C PHE A 125 4.25 -9.61 6.60
N ARG A 126 5.35 -9.43 7.37
CA ARG A 126 6.62 -10.10 7.13
C ARG A 126 6.54 -11.61 7.32
N ILE A 127 5.81 -12.07 8.34
CA ILE A 127 5.60 -13.50 8.61
C ILE A 127 4.78 -14.12 7.47
N ALA A 128 3.69 -13.47 7.06
CA ALA A 128 2.85 -13.92 5.95
C ALA A 128 3.65 -13.99 4.64
N CYS A 129 4.44 -12.96 4.30
CA CYS A 129 5.28 -12.98 3.11
C CYS A 129 6.28 -14.14 3.12
N ARG A 130 6.93 -14.39 4.27
CA ARG A 130 7.86 -15.51 4.42
C ARG A 130 7.16 -16.86 4.20
N ARG A 131 5.99 -17.06 4.82
CA ARG A 131 5.21 -18.30 4.68
C ARG A 131 4.78 -18.56 3.23
N LEU A 132 4.45 -17.49 2.51
CA LEU A 132 3.94 -17.54 1.13
C LEU A 132 5.03 -17.41 0.06
N ASN A 133 6.30 -17.40 0.46
CA ASN A 133 7.44 -17.17 -0.43
C ASN A 133 7.36 -15.87 -1.26
N LEU A 134 6.67 -14.86 -0.75
CA LEU A 134 6.61 -13.52 -1.33
C LEU A 134 7.85 -12.73 -0.93
N ASN A 135 8.36 -11.89 -1.83
CA ASN A 135 9.57 -11.09 -1.63
C ASN A 135 10.85 -11.92 -1.40
N ALA A 136 10.89 -13.19 -1.82
CA ALA A 136 12.03 -14.08 -1.60
C ALA A 136 13.22 -13.80 -2.52
N ALA A 137 12.96 -13.40 -3.77
CA ALA A 137 14.00 -13.04 -4.72
C ALA A 137 14.42 -11.57 -4.57
N ALA A 138 15.44 -11.13 -5.33
CA ALA A 138 15.63 -9.71 -5.63
C ALA A 138 14.70 -9.27 -6.77
N ARG A 139 14.32 -8.00 -6.80
CA ARG A 139 13.58 -7.45 -7.95
C ARG A 139 14.46 -7.47 -9.19
N ASP A 140 13.85 -7.75 -10.34
CA ASP A 140 14.53 -7.61 -11.62
C ASP A 140 15.06 -6.17 -11.75
N PRO A 141 16.32 -5.98 -12.18
CA PRO A 141 16.88 -4.66 -12.34
C PRO A 141 16.08 -3.87 -13.38
N LEU A 142 15.87 -2.58 -13.11
CA LEU A 142 15.21 -1.71 -14.08
C LEU A 142 16.12 -1.52 -15.30
N ASN A 143 15.54 -1.58 -16.49
CA ASN A 143 16.26 -1.17 -17.70
C ASN A 143 16.43 0.36 -17.68
N THR A 144 17.66 0.81 -17.44
CA THR A 144 18.03 2.23 -17.41
C THR A 144 18.67 2.73 -18.71
N ALA A 145 18.72 1.91 -19.76
CA ALA A 145 19.40 2.27 -21.01
C ALA A 145 18.79 3.49 -21.71
N LEU A 146 17.50 3.74 -21.52
CA LEU A 146 16.78 4.90 -22.06
C LEU A 146 16.72 6.09 -21.09
N PHE A 147 17.24 5.94 -19.87
CA PHE A 147 17.21 7.01 -18.89
C PHE A 147 18.23 8.09 -19.26
N ARG A 148 17.74 9.31 -19.49
CA ARG A 148 18.57 10.50 -19.69
C ARG A 148 18.49 11.34 -18.40
N PRO A 149 19.58 11.48 -17.63
CA PRO A 149 19.60 12.37 -16.47
C PRO A 149 19.23 13.80 -16.89
N PRO A 150 18.46 14.54 -16.07
CA PRO A 150 18.17 15.94 -16.35
C PRO A 150 19.47 16.73 -16.43
N ALA A 151 19.55 17.66 -17.38
CA ALA A 151 20.72 18.50 -17.53
C ALA A 151 20.91 19.37 -16.27
N PRO A 152 22.16 19.60 -15.82
CA PRO A 152 22.43 20.50 -14.70
C PRO A 152 21.79 21.89 -14.90
N PRO A 153 21.40 22.59 -13.82
CA PRO A 153 20.95 23.98 -13.92
C PRO A 153 21.95 24.84 -14.72
N GLY A 154 21.46 25.59 -15.71
CA GLY A 154 22.30 26.41 -16.61
C GLY A 154 22.78 25.71 -17.89
N SER A 155 22.40 24.45 -18.12
CA SER A 155 22.71 23.76 -19.37
C SER A 155 21.85 24.30 -20.54
N GLN A 156 22.49 24.64 -21.65
CA GLN A 156 21.80 25.03 -22.88
C GLN A 156 21.06 23.83 -23.49
N LEU A 157 19.77 23.99 -23.78
CA LEU A 157 18.97 22.96 -24.46
C LEU A 157 19.58 22.70 -25.84
N ARG A 158 19.89 21.43 -26.13
CA ARG A 158 20.28 21.03 -27.48
C ARG A 158 19.04 21.05 -28.36
N LEU A 159 19.07 21.84 -29.43
CA LEU A 159 18.12 21.72 -30.53
C LEU A 159 18.50 20.43 -31.27
N GLU A 160 17.67 19.40 -31.18
CA GLU A 160 17.80 18.24 -32.05
C GLU A 160 17.31 18.68 -33.46
N LEU A 161 18.23 18.70 -34.43
CA LEU A 161 17.96 18.94 -35.87
C LEU A 161 17.52 17.64 -36.55
#